data_AF-A0A6B3IDY6-F1
#
_entry.id   AF-A0A6B3IDY6-F1
#
_cell.length_a   1.000
_cell.length_b   1.000
_cell.length_c   1.000
_cell.angle_alpha   90.00
_cell.angle_beta   90.00
_cell.angle_gamma   90.00
#
_symmetry.space_group_name_H-M   'P 1'
#
loop_
_entity.id
_entity.type
_entity.pdbx_description
1 polymer ?
#
loop_
_entity_poly.entity_id
_entity_poly.type
_entity_poly.pdbx_seq_one_letter_code
_entity_poly.pdbx_strand_id
1 'polypeptide(L)'
;AHLAQGSSAYGALTRLAGVRAGDTVLVTGAAGAVGTLAGRIARLLGAGRVIGTTRSPGKAGRLVSELGYDAVLLSGSETPFAVQLAAAAPGG
;
A
#
# COMPACT_ATOMS: atom_id res chain seq x y z
N ALA A 1 22.91 -7.33 3.16
CA ALA A 1 21.94 -7.05 4.24
C ALA A 1 20.55 -6.86 3.63
N HIS A 2 19.76 -7.93 3.51
CA HIS A 2 18.45 -7.89 2.82
C HIS A 2 17.25 -7.64 3.75
N LEU A 3 17.47 -7.51 5.06
CA LEU A 3 16.40 -7.41 6.06
C LEU A 3 15.94 -5.98 6.37
N ALA A 4 16.74 -4.95 6.03
CA ALA A 4 16.47 -3.57 6.42
C ALA A 4 15.11 -3.05 5.94
N GLN A 5 14.71 -3.41 4.72
CA GLN A 5 13.44 -2.95 4.12
C GLN A 5 12.22 -3.57 4.82
N GLY A 6 12.34 -4.84 5.23
CA GLY A 6 11.30 -5.53 5.98
C GLY A 6 11.15 -4.98 7.40
N SER A 7 12.26 -4.73 8.10
CA SER A 7 12.21 -4.10 9.43
C SER A 7 11.63 -2.69 9.39
N SER A 8 11.94 -1.90 8.34
CA SER A 8 11.36 -0.57 8.17
C SER A 8 9.85 -0.63 7.89
N ALA A 9 9.41 -1.52 6.99
CA ALA A 9 7.98 -1.72 6.71
C ALA A 9 7.22 -2.15 7.97
N TYR A 10 7.73 -3.17 8.67
CA TYR A 10 7.10 -3.70 9.87
C TYR A 10 7.05 -2.66 11.00
N GLY A 11 8.16 -1.97 11.27
CA GLY A 11 8.22 -0.92 12.28
C GLY A 11 7.28 0.24 11.97
N ALA A 12 7.20 0.67 10.72
CA ALA A 12 6.25 1.71 10.30
C ALA A 12 4.80 1.29 10.54
N LEU A 13 4.43 0.07 10.16
CA LEU A 13 3.04 -0.40 10.29
C LEU A 13 2.65 -0.70 11.75
N THR A 14 3.55 -1.30 12.53
CA THR A 14 3.22 -1.75 13.89
C THR A 14 3.49 -0.71 14.98
N ARG A 15 4.49 0.15 14.81
CA ARG A 15 4.92 1.10 15.86
C ARG A 15 4.60 2.55 15.57
N LEU A 16 4.62 2.96 14.31
CA LEU A 16 4.33 4.35 13.94
C LEU A 16 2.84 4.52 13.63
N ALA A 17 2.32 3.75 12.67
CA ALA A 17 0.91 3.79 12.28
C ALA A 17 0.02 3.02 13.27
N GLY A 18 0.53 1.92 13.83
CA GLY A 18 -0.24 1.08 14.75
C GLY A 18 -1.45 0.42 14.10
N VAL A 19 -1.26 -0.13 12.89
CA VAL A 19 -2.32 -0.77 12.08
C VAL A 19 -3.03 -1.86 12.86
N ARG A 20 -4.36 -1.84 12.80
CA ARG A 20 -5.27 -2.79 13.43
C ARG A 20 -6.13 -3.52 12.40
N ALA A 21 -6.76 -4.59 12.88
CA ALA A 21 -7.71 -5.34 12.08
C ALA A 21 -8.85 -4.42 11.59
N GLY A 22 -9.15 -4.46 10.30
CA GLY A 22 -10.17 -3.63 9.67
C GLY A 22 -9.69 -2.29 9.14
N ASP A 23 -8.48 -1.83 9.49
CA ASP A 23 -7.98 -0.53 9.02
C ASP A 23 -7.80 -0.49 7.50
N THR A 24 -7.99 0.70 6.93
CA THR A 24 -7.56 1.03 5.56
C THR A 24 -6.15 1.60 5.60
N VAL A 25 -5.23 0.97 4.87
CA VAL A 25 -3.81 1.33 4.84
C VAL A 25 -3.42 1.86 3.47
N LEU A 26 -2.90 3.09 3.42
CA LEU A 26 -2.29 3.66 2.21
C LEU A 26 -0.77 3.53 2.26
N VAL A 27 -0.18 2.79 1.31
CA VAL A 27 1.26 2.64 1.14
C VAL A 27 1.74 3.49 -0.04
N THR A 28 2.50 4.54 0.25
CA THR A 28 3.13 5.35 -0.79
C THR A 28 4.35 4.64 -1.38
N GLY A 29 4.59 4.79 -2.69
CA GLY A 29 5.73 4.13 -3.34
C GLY A 29 5.66 2.59 -3.28
N ALA A 30 4.45 2.04 -3.39
CA ALA A 30 4.12 0.63 -3.16
C ALA A 30 4.96 -0.34 -4.01
N ALA A 31 5.38 0.06 -5.21
CA ALA A 31 6.21 -0.76 -6.09
C ALA A 31 7.71 -0.81 -5.72
N GLY A 32 8.13 -0.14 -4.65
CA GLY A 32 9.50 -0.14 -4.14
C GLY A 32 9.81 -1.28 -3.17
N ALA A 33 11.07 -1.39 -2.73
CA ALA A 33 11.52 -2.49 -1.87
C ALA A 33 10.77 -2.54 -0.52
N VAL A 34 10.54 -1.40 0.13
CA VAL A 34 9.73 -1.33 1.37
C VAL A 34 8.25 -1.56 1.07
N GLY A 35 7.72 -0.89 0.04
CA GLY A 35 6.30 -0.90 -0.29
C GLY A 35 5.76 -2.31 -0.58
N THR A 36 6.51 -3.09 -1.37
CA THR A 36 6.12 -4.47 -1.72
C THR A 36 6.03 -5.39 -0.51
N LEU A 37 6.82 -5.13 0.54
CA LEU A 37 6.73 -5.83 1.83
C LEU A 37 5.61 -5.25 2.71
N ALA A 38 5.47 -3.93 2.75
CA ALA A 38 4.48 -3.23 3.56
C ALA A 38 3.05 -3.66 3.22
N GLY A 39 2.69 -3.81 1.94
CA GLY A 39 1.34 -4.25 1.58
C GLY A 39 0.97 -5.62 2.13
N ARG A 40 1.89 -6.59 2.02
CA ARG A 40 1.70 -7.95 2.56
C ARG A 40 1.66 -7.95 4.09
N ILE A 41 2.55 -7.19 4.73
CA ILE A 41 2.58 -7.08 6.19
C ILE A 41 1.28 -6.43 6.68
N ALA A 42 0.79 -5.37 6.05
CA ALA A 42 -0.48 -4.73 6.41
C ALA A 42 -1.65 -5.73 6.36
N ARG A 43 -1.70 -6.57 5.31
CA ARG A 43 -2.69 -7.64 5.23
C ARG A 43 -2.54 -8.66 6.36
N LEU A 44 -1.34 -9.08 6.69
CA LEU A 44 -1.07 -10.00 7.81
C LEU A 44 -1.42 -9.40 9.18
N LEU A 45 -1.36 -8.08 9.33
CA LEU A 45 -1.82 -7.35 10.52
C LEU A 45 -3.35 -7.21 10.60
N GLY A 46 -4.07 -7.71 9.60
CA GLY A 46 -5.53 -7.69 9.55
C GLY A 46 -6.14 -6.46 8.89
N ALA A 47 -5.35 -5.63 8.19
CA ALA A 47 -5.89 -4.50 7.44
C ALA A 47 -7.04 -4.97 6.53
N GLY A 48 -8.20 -4.30 6.68
CA GLY A 48 -9.38 -4.59 5.87
C GLY A 48 -9.13 -4.20 4.42
N ARG A 49 -8.34 -3.13 4.21
CA ARG A 49 -8.03 -2.60 2.90
C ARG A 49 -6.59 -2.11 2.80
N VAL A 50 -5.93 -2.41 1.69
CA VAL A 50 -4.54 -2.01 1.41
C VAL A 50 -4.47 -1.34 0.03
N ILE A 51 -4.18 -0.04 0.02
CA ILE A 51 -4.10 0.80 -1.16
C ILE A 51 -2.65 1.20 -1.39
N GLY A 52 -2.19 1.12 -2.63
CA GLY A 52 -0.82 1.46 -3.01
C GLY A 52 -0.75 2.71 -3.86
N THR A 53 0.40 3.40 -3.89
CA THR A 53 0.68 4.40 -4.93
C THR A 53 1.91 4.03 -5.75
N THR A 54 1.87 4.29 -7.06
CA THR A 54 3.02 4.13 -7.94
C THR A 54 2.96 5.12 -9.11
N ARG A 55 4.10 5.39 -9.74
CA ARG A 55 4.16 6.14 -11.00
C ARG A 55 4.11 5.24 -12.24
N SER A 56 4.24 3.93 -12.07
CA SER A 56 4.35 2.98 -13.18
C SER A 56 3.07 2.16 -13.33
N PRO A 57 2.28 2.36 -14.40
CA PRO A 57 1.10 1.55 -14.69
C PRO A 57 1.44 0.05 -14.80
N GLY A 58 2.57 -0.28 -15.46
CA GLY A 58 3.02 -1.67 -15.59
C GLY A 58 3.35 -2.35 -14.26
N LYS A 59 3.75 -1.60 -13.22
CA LYS A 59 3.96 -2.15 -11.87
C LYS A 59 2.68 -2.19 -11.03
N ALA A 60 1.65 -1.43 -11.39
CA ALA A 60 0.39 -1.38 -10.65
C ALA A 60 -0.36 -2.72 -10.73
N GLY A 61 -0.40 -3.35 -11.91
CA GLY A 61 -1.03 -4.67 -12.09
C GLY A 61 -0.44 -5.72 -11.15
N ARG A 62 0.89 -5.79 -11.08
CA ARG A 62 1.62 -6.71 -10.19
C ARG A 62 1.27 -6.51 -8.71
N LEU A 63 1.12 -5.26 -8.27
CA LEU A 63 0.78 -4.97 -6.87
C LEU A 63 -0.58 -5.57 -6.47
N VAL A 64 -1.56 -5.53 -7.37
CA VAL A 64 -2.87 -6.12 -7.16
C VAL A 64 -2.81 -7.65 -7.30
N SER A 65 -2.32 -8.15 -8.43
CA SER A 65 -2.39 -9.57 -8.78
C SER A 65 -1.49 -10.47 -7.92
N GLU A 66 -0.34 -9.96 -7.47
CA GLU A 66 0.67 -10.77 -6.76
C GLU A 66 0.90 -10.33 -5.32
N LEU A 67 0.70 -9.05 -4.99
CA LEU A 67 1.13 -8.49 -3.71
C LEU A 67 -0.03 -8.16 -2.77
N GLY A 68 -1.28 -8.39 -3.20
CA GLY A 68 -2.47 -8.34 -2.33
C GLY A 68 -2.99 -6.93 -2.03
N TYR A 69 -2.60 -5.94 -2.84
CA TYR A 69 -3.21 -4.62 -2.82
C TYR A 69 -4.62 -4.67 -3.40
N ASP A 70 -5.57 -3.99 -2.76
CA ASP A 70 -6.95 -3.90 -3.25
C ASP A 70 -7.09 -2.86 -4.37
N ALA A 71 -6.27 -1.81 -4.34
CA ALA A 71 -6.24 -0.75 -5.34
C ALA A 71 -4.86 -0.11 -5.42
N VAL A 72 -4.54 0.46 -6.59
CA VAL A 72 -3.29 1.19 -6.81
C VAL A 72 -3.57 2.52 -7.50
N LEU A 73 -3.15 3.61 -6.86
CA LEU A 73 -3.30 4.97 -7.37
C LEU A 73 -2.06 5.35 -8.19
N LEU A 74 -2.28 5.98 -9.33
CA LEU A 74 -1.22 6.45 -10.20
C LEU A 74 -0.92 7.93 -9.94
N SER A 75 0.27 8.23 -9.44
CA SER A 75 0.67 9.60 -9.08
C SER A 75 0.87 10.53 -10.29
N GLY A 76 0.92 9.99 -11.51
CA GLY A 76 1.05 10.75 -12.77
C GLY A 76 -0.17 10.58 -13.69
N SER A 77 -1.30 10.14 -13.17
CA SER A 77 -2.55 10.02 -13.92
C SER A 77 -3.23 11.38 -14.11
N GLU A 78 -4.01 11.53 -15.18
CA GLU A 78 -4.85 12.70 -15.43
C GLU A 78 -5.94 12.87 -14.35
N THR A 79 -6.44 11.76 -13.80
CA THR A 79 -7.38 11.79 -12.68
C THR A 79 -6.68 12.32 -11.42
N PRO A 80 -7.20 13.37 -10.75
CA PRO A 80 -6.61 13.91 -9.53
C PRO A 80 -6.46 12.86 -8.42
N PHE A 81 -5.37 12.92 -7.66
CA PHE A 81 -5.08 11.95 -6.61
C PHE A 81 -6.21 11.82 -5.57
N ALA A 82 -6.82 12.94 -5.17
CA ALA A 82 -7.93 12.95 -4.23
C ALA A 82 -9.16 12.16 -4.74
N VAL A 83 -9.45 12.27 -6.04
CA VAL A 83 -10.55 11.53 -6.67
C VAL A 83 -10.23 10.03 -6.70
N GLN A 84 -9.00 9.67 -7.09
CA GLN A 84 -8.54 8.28 -7.06
C GLN A 84 -8.62 7.68 -5.65
N LEU A 85 -8.17 8.44 -4.63
CA LEU A 85 -8.17 7.99 -3.24
C LEU A 85 -9.59 7.84 -2.69
N ALA A 86 -10.49 8.79 -2.95
CA ALA A 86 -11.88 8.69 -2.51
C ALA A 86 -12.60 7.47 -3.12
N ALA A 87 -12.34 7.17 -4.39
CA ALA A 87 -12.86 5.97 -5.04
C ALA A 87 -12.25 4.68 -4.44
N ALA A 88 -10.97 4.72 -4.09
CA ALA A 88 -10.28 3.56 -3.53
C ALA A 88 -10.58 3.34 -2.03
N ALA A 89 -10.94 4.36 -1.27
CA ALA A 89 -11.19 4.32 0.17
C ALA A 89 -12.53 5.00 0.55
N PRO A 90 -13.68 4.48 0.11
CA PRO A 90 -14.98 5.14 0.29
C PRO A 90 -15.44 5.24 1.76
N GLY A 91 -14.90 4.42 2.66
CA GLY A 91 -15.24 4.40 4.09
C GLY A 91 -14.18 5.01 5.01
N GLY A 92 -13.11 5.58 4.44
CA GLY A 92 -11.86 5.84 5.16
C GLY A 92 -10.90 4.67 5.07
#